data_AF-A0A1B6NSP8-F1
#
_entry.id   AF-A0A1B6NSP8-F1
#
_cell.length_a   1.000
_cell.length_b   1.000
_cell.length_c   1.000
_cell.angle_alpha   90.00
_cell.angle_beta   90.00
_cell.angle_gamma   90.00
#
_symmetry.space_group_name_H-M   'P 1'
#
loop_
_entity.id
_entity.type
_entity.pdbx_description
1 polymer ?
#
loop_
_entity_poly.entity_id
_entity_poly.type
_entity_poly.pdbx_seq_one_letter_code
_entity_poly.pdbx_strand_id
1 'polypeptide(L)'
;GCLDKPKGWLMVRPLCPDTRYALSGLPILRLPIHVLHSQALPAKHILVVENEQSCLALPETENTIAVAGGGKNINWMQSREAVSQAS
;
A
#
# COMPACT_ATOMS: atom_id res chain seq x y z
N GLY A 1 -28.45 0.73 -6.25
CA GLY A 1 -27.56 -0.03 -7.14
C GLY A 1 -26.50 -0.72 -6.31
N CYS A 2 -25.97 -1.86 -6.77
CA CYS A 2 -24.90 -2.60 -6.09
C CYS A 2 -23.52 -2.16 -6.61
N LEU A 3 -22.48 -2.31 -5.79
CA LEU A 3 -21.10 -2.09 -6.23
C LEU A 3 -20.58 -3.32 -6.99
N ASP A 4 -19.75 -3.09 -8.00
CA ASP A 4 -19.06 -4.17 -8.71
C ASP A 4 -18.04 -4.87 -7.79
N LYS A 5 -17.86 -6.18 -8.02
CA LYS A 5 -16.88 -6.96 -7.26
C LYS A 5 -15.45 -6.52 -7.63
N PRO A 6 -14.66 -6.03 -6.67
CA PRO A 6 -13.29 -5.61 -6.93
C PRO A 6 -12.38 -6.82 -7.20
N LYS A 7 -11.32 -6.58 -7.98
CA LYS A 7 -10.33 -7.57 -8.41
C LYS A 7 -8.90 -7.08 -8.13
N GLY A 8 -7.94 -8.00 -8.22
CA GLY A 8 -6.52 -7.69 -8.08
C GLY A 8 -6.20 -7.13 -6.70
N TRP A 9 -6.38 -7.95 -5.67
CA TRP A 9 -6.14 -7.54 -4.30
C TRP A 9 -4.65 -7.58 -3.98
N LEU A 10 -4.18 -6.52 -3.33
CA LEU A 10 -2.82 -6.37 -2.85
C LEU A 10 -2.82 -6.27 -1.33
N MET A 11 -1.81 -6.87 -0.71
CA MET A 11 -1.52 -6.64 0.70
C MET A 11 -0.73 -5.34 0.84
N VAL A 12 -1.15 -4.49 1.76
CA VAL A 12 -0.48 -3.23 2.10
C VAL A 12 -0.15 -3.25 3.58
N ARG A 13 1.14 -3.14 3.91
CA ARG A 13 1.65 -3.21 5.29
C ARG A 13 2.46 -1.96 5.61
N PRO A 14 1.98 -1.06 6.49
CA PRO A 14 2.80 0.01 7.05
C PRO A 14 3.96 -0.56 7.87
N LEU A 15 5.18 -0.07 7.61
CA LEU A 15 6.39 -0.53 8.29
C LEU A 15 6.85 0.42 9.41
N CYS A 16 6.14 1.51 9.70
CA CYS A 16 6.45 2.34 10.87
C CYS A 16 5.17 2.88 11.54
N PRO A 17 5.28 3.40 12.77
CA PRO A 17 4.13 3.98 13.48
C PRO A 17 3.41 5.07 12.70
N ASP A 18 4.14 5.95 12.00
CA ASP A 18 3.55 7.08 11.26
C ASP A 18 2.71 6.63 10.07
N THR A 19 3.23 5.72 9.25
CA THR A 19 2.48 5.17 8.11
C THR A 19 1.31 4.32 8.58
N ARG A 20 1.44 3.64 9.74
CA ARG A 20 0.34 2.91 10.37
C ARG A 20 -0.74 3.85 10.88
N TYR A 21 -0.37 4.94 11.55
CA TYR A 21 -1.30 5.95 12.02
C TYR A 21 -2.06 6.60 10.87
N ALA A 22 -1.36 6.97 9.80
CA ALA A 22 -1.96 7.51 8.58
C ALA A 22 -2.94 6.53 7.91
N LEU A 23 -2.72 5.23 8.07
CA LEU A 23 -3.64 4.16 7.66
C LEU A 23 -4.63 3.75 8.78
N SER A 24 -5.04 4.71 9.61
CA SER A 24 -6.03 4.53 10.69
C SER A 24 -5.66 3.48 11.74
N GLY A 25 -4.37 3.28 11.97
CA GLY A 25 -3.87 2.29 12.95
C GLY A 25 -3.88 0.84 12.45
N LEU A 26 -4.30 0.59 11.20
CA LEU A 26 -4.43 -0.76 10.67
C LEU A 26 -3.05 -1.37 10.37
N PRO A 27 -2.72 -2.54 10.94
CA PRO A 27 -1.38 -3.12 10.78
C PRO A 27 -1.16 -3.74 9.40
N ILE A 28 -2.24 -4.20 8.74
CA ILE A 28 -2.25 -4.80 7.40
C ILE A 28 -3.59 -4.47 6.76
N LEU A 29 -3.59 -4.09 5.49
CA LEU A 29 -4.78 -3.90 4.68
C LEU A 29 -4.73 -4.81 3.45
N ARG A 30 -5.90 -5.25 2.98
CA ARG A 30 -6.06 -5.73 1.61
C ARG A 30 -6.80 -4.68 0.83
N LEU A 31 -6.16 -4.15 -0.21
CA LEU A 31 -6.71 -3.12 -1.08
C LEU A 31 -6.75 -3.62 -2.52
N PRO A 32 -7.83 -3.37 -3.27
CA PRO A 32 -7.84 -3.70 -4.69
C PRO A 32 -6.98 -2.69 -5.46
N ILE A 33 -6.34 -3.14 -6.55
CA ILE A 33 -5.41 -2.33 -7.36
C ILE A 33 -5.97 -0.95 -7.73
N HIS A 34 -7.27 -0.84 -8.06
CA HIS A 34 -7.87 0.44 -8.43
C HIS A 34 -7.88 1.48 -7.29
N VAL A 35 -7.87 1.04 -6.03
CA VAL A 35 -7.73 1.96 -4.87
C VAL A 35 -6.33 2.55 -4.85
N LEU A 36 -5.29 1.73 -5.09
CA LEU A 36 -3.91 2.22 -5.14
C LEU A 36 -3.65 3.16 -6.32
N HIS A 37 -4.35 2.98 -7.44
CA HIS A 37 -4.28 3.92 -8.56
C HIS A 37 -4.94 5.27 -8.26
N SER A 38 -6.01 5.28 -7.46
CA SER A 38 -6.82 6.48 -7.21
C SER A 38 -6.38 7.25 -5.97
N GLN A 39 -5.71 6.59 -5.03
CA GLN A 39 -5.27 7.18 -3.76
C GLN A 39 -3.76 7.01 -3.57
N ALA A 40 -3.10 8.11 -3.22
CA ALA A 40 -1.71 8.05 -2.85
C ALA A 40 -1.54 7.35 -1.49
N LEU A 41 -0.58 6.43 -1.40
CA LEU A 41 -0.23 5.82 -0.12
C LEU A 41 0.50 6.84 0.75
N PRO A 42 0.21 6.92 2.06
CA PRO A 42 0.82 7.89 2.95
C PRO A 42 2.22 7.42 3.38
N ALA A 43 3.17 7.39 2.45
CA ALA A 43 4.56 7.01 2.67
C ALA A 43 5.50 7.75 1.71
N LYS A 44 6.75 7.91 2.12
CA LYS A 44 7.83 8.41 1.23
C LYS A 44 8.44 7.30 0.39
N HIS A 45 8.37 6.07 0.90
CA HIS A 45 8.93 4.89 0.23
C HIS A 45 7.89 3.78 0.12
N ILE A 46 7.80 3.19 -1.07
CA ILE A 46 6.99 2.00 -1.32
C ILE A 46 7.95 0.85 -1.61
N LEU A 47 7.92 -0.17 -0.77
CA LEU A 47 8.68 -1.40 -0.99
C LEU A 47 7.77 -2.45 -1.64
N VAL A 48 8.08 -2.81 -2.88
CA VAL A 48 7.35 -3.87 -3.58
C VAL A 48 7.95 -5.22 -3.23
N VAL A 49 7.12 -6.12 -2.72
CA VAL A 49 7.53 -7.47 -2.32
C VAL A 49 6.72 -8.50 -3.11
N GLU A 50 7.39 -9.40 -3.82
CA GLU A 50 6.69 -10.42 -4.61
C GLU A 50 5.86 -11.36 -3.71
N ASN A 51 6.42 -11.76 -2.58
CA ASN A 51 5.89 -12.77 -1.68
C ASN A 51 5.25 -12.16 -0.42
N GLU A 52 4.00 -12.52 -0.11
CA GLU A 52 3.30 -12.02 1.08
C GLU A 52 4.03 -12.41 2.39
N GLN A 53 4.57 -13.63 2.49
CA GLN A 53 5.30 -14.08 3.69
C GLN A 53 6.55 -13.24 3.94
N SER A 54 7.32 -12.94 2.89
CA SER A 54 8.48 -12.04 2.99
C SER A 54 8.04 -10.64 3.45
N CYS A 55 6.90 -10.15 2.95
CA CYS A 55 6.36 -8.85 3.34
C CYS A 55 5.98 -8.80 4.83
N LEU A 56 5.50 -9.90 5.42
CA LEU A 56 5.19 -10.00 6.85
C LEU A 56 6.45 -10.00 7.73
N ALA A 57 7.57 -10.52 7.22
CA ALA A 57 8.83 -10.59 7.94
C ALA A 57 9.65 -9.29 7.90
N LEU A 58 9.24 -8.30 7.11
CA LEU A 58 9.99 -7.05 7.00
C LEU A 58 10.09 -6.33 8.35
N PRO A 59 11.27 -5.78 8.68
CA PRO A 59 11.48 -4.99 9.88
C PRO A 59 10.74 -3.66 9.80
N GLU A 60 10.72 -2.93 10.92
CA GLU A 60 10.28 -1.54 10.88
C GLU A 60 11.21 -0.70 9.99
N THR A 61 10.64 0.17 9.17
CA THR A 61 11.39 1.02 8.23
C THR A 61 10.66 2.35 8.12
N GLU A 62 11.39 3.43 8.40
CA GLU A 62 10.84 4.78 8.50
C GLU A 62 10.16 5.21 7.19
N ASN A 63 9.02 5.89 7.30
CA ASN A 63 8.26 6.45 6.18
C ASN A 63 7.97 5.44 5.05
N THR A 64 7.91 4.14 5.36
CA THR A 64 7.81 3.07 4.36
C THR A 64 6.52 2.27 4.49
N ILE A 65 5.91 1.94 3.35
CA ILE A 65 4.84 0.97 3.22
C ILE A 65 5.32 -0.16 2.31
N ALA A 66 5.13 -1.40 2.72
CA ALA A 66 5.34 -2.56 1.85
C ALA A 66 4.04 -2.95 1.14
N VAL A 67 4.14 -3.34 -0.13
CA VAL A 67 3.03 -3.81 -0.94
C VAL A 67 3.38 -5.16 -1.56
N ALA A 68 2.49 -6.14 -1.41
CA ALA A 68 2.70 -7.51 -1.89
C ALA A 68 1.47 -8.12 -2.55
N GLY A 69 1.67 -9.24 -3.26
CA GLY A 69 0.58 -10.00 -3.89
C GLY A 69 0.23 -9.57 -5.32
N GLY A 70 1.03 -8.71 -5.95
CA GLY A 70 0.79 -8.23 -7.33
C GLY A 70 1.20 -9.20 -8.44
N GLY A 71 1.86 -10.32 -8.10
CA GLY A 71 2.44 -11.23 -9.09
C GLY A 71 3.34 -10.49 -10.09
N LYS A 72 3.23 -10.82 -11.38
CA LYS A 72 3.97 -10.13 -12.46
C LYS A 72 3.41 -8.76 -12.83
N ASN A 73 2.35 -8.29 -12.18
CA ASN A 73 1.64 -7.08 -12.57
C ASN A 73 2.01 -5.92 -11.63
N ILE A 74 2.99 -5.13 -12.05
CA ILE A 74 3.45 -3.93 -11.36
C ILE A 74 2.77 -2.65 -11.86
N ASN A 75 1.72 -2.74 -12.70
CA ASN A 75 1.06 -1.56 -13.27
C ASN A 75 0.46 -0.64 -12.19
N TRP A 76 0.16 -1.18 -11.01
CA TRP A 76 -0.32 -0.41 -9.85
C TRP A 76 0.71 0.61 -9.32
N MET A 77 1.99 0.50 -9.69
CA MET A 77 3.03 1.47 -9.32
C MET A 77 2.89 2.83 -10.00
N GLN A 78 1.99 2.99 -10.97
CA GLN A 78 1.66 4.31 -11.54
C GLN A 78 0.74 5.13 -10.61
N SER A 79 0.74 4.84 -9.31
CA SER A 79 -0.02 5.55 -8.30
C SER A 79 0.50 6.99 -8.16
N ARG A 80 -0.43 7.96 -8.10
CA ARG A 80 -0.09 9.39 -8.03
C ARG A 80 0.71 9.67 -6.75
N GLU A 81 1.82 10.40 -6.87
CA GLU A 81 2.57 10.89 -5.71
C GLU A 81 1.67 11.79 -4.85
N ALA A 82 1.72 11.59 -3.53
CA ALA A 82 1.10 12.50 -2.57
C ALA A 82 1.90 13.81 -2.56
N VAL A 83 1.48 14.80 -3.34
CA VAL A 83 1.97 16.17 -3.16
C VAL A 83 1.36 16.71 -1.87
N SER A 84 2.17 16.71 -0.80
CA SER A 84 1.81 17.40 0.45
C SER A 84 1.85 18.91 0.19
N GLN A 85 0.69 19.54 -0.03
CA GLN A 85 0.56 20.98 0.16
C GLN A 85 0.38 21.23 1.66
N ALA A 86 1.48 21.57 2.33
CA ALA A 86 1.40 22.26 3.62
C ALA A 86 1.24 23.77 3.32
N SER A 87 0.17 24.38 3.85
CA SER A 87 0.01 25.83 4.01
C SER A 87 0.05 26.16 5.48
#